data_AF-X1V0U5-F1
#
_entry.id   AF-X1V0U5-F1
#
_cell.length_a   1.000
_cell.length_b   1.000
_cell.length_c   1.000
_cell.angle_alpha   90.00
_cell.angle_beta   90.00
_cell.angle_gamma   90.00
#
_symmetry.space_group_name_H-M   'P 1'
#
loop_
_entity.id
_entity.type
_entity.pdbx_description
1 polymer ?
#
loop_
_entity_poly.entity_id
_entity_poly.type
_entity_poly.pdbx_seq_one_letter_code
_entity_poly.pdbx_strand_id
1 'polypeptide(L)' 'MIIILLPAYNEASGIEHLLKRIGKVLNHGEYQVVVVNDG' A
#
# COMPACT_ATOMS: atom_id res chain seq x y z
N MET A 1 7.68 5.11 -12.87
CA MET A 1 7.28 5.39 -11.48
C MET A 1 5.80 5.08 -11.33
N ILE A 2 5.45 4.04 -10.56
CA ILE A 2 4.05 3.65 -10.32
C ILE A 2 3.61 4.23 -8.97
N ILE A 3 2.45 4.86 -8.90
CA ILE A 3 1.87 5.35 -7.65
C ILE A 3 0.62 4.52 -7.35
N ILE A 4 0.59 3.91 -6.16
CA ILE A 4 -0.52 3.11 -5.66
C ILE A 4 -1.26 3.93 -4.62
N LEU A 5 -2.50 4.30 -4.93
CA LEU A 5 -3.39 4.98 -3.99
C LEU A 5 -4.21 3.95 -3.22
N LEU A 6 -4.16 4.05 -1.90
CA LEU A 6 -4.80 3.10 -0.99
C LEU A 6 -5.77 3.84 -0.05
N PRO A 7 -7.06 3.91 -0.40
CA PRO A 7 -8.06 4.43 0.52
C PRO A 7 -8.24 3.45 1.68
N ALA A 8 -8.30 3.98 2.91
CA ALA A 8 -8.47 3.19 4.12
C ALA A 8 -9.38 3.91 5.13
N TYR A 9 -10.07 3.12 5.96
CA TYR A 9 -10.87 3.58 7.09
C TYR A 9 -10.76 2.51 8.19
N ASN A 10 -10.19 2.86 9.33
CA ASN A 10 -9.96 1.98 10.49
C ASN A 10 -9.37 0.55 10.21
N GLU A 11 -8.48 0.39 9.22
CA GLU A 11 -7.99 -0.93 8.75
C GLU A 11 -6.46 -1.12 8.87
N ALA A 12 -5.90 -0.93 10.07
CA ALA A 12 -4.45 -0.97 10.30
C ALA A 12 -3.80 -2.32 9.92
N SER A 13 -4.41 -3.44 10.31
CA SER A 13 -3.85 -4.78 10.06
C SER A 13 -3.91 -5.16 8.58
N GLY A 14 -5.03 -4.85 7.90
CA GLY A 14 -5.20 -5.12 6.48
C GLY A 14 -4.17 -4.38 5.62
N ILE A 15 -3.90 -3.11 5.94
CA ILE A 15 -2.88 -2.30 5.26
C ILE A 15 -1.50 -2.94 5.41
N GLU A 16 -1.11 -3.38 6.61
CA GLU A 16 0.19 -4.00 6.84
C GLU A 16 0.39 -5.27 5.98
N HIS A 17 -0.61 -6.15 5.97
CA HIS A 17 -0.57 -7.36 5.14
C HIS A 17 -0.47 -7.04 3.65
N LEU A 18 -1.20 -6.02 3.19
CA LEU A 18 -1.19 -5.60 1.81
C LEU A 18 0.17 -5.01 1.41
N LEU A 19 0.75 -4.13 2.22
CA LEU A 19 2.07 -3.54 1.98
C LEU A 19 3.16 -4.61 1.88
N LYS A 20 3.15 -5.61 2.77
CA LYS A 20 4.09 -6.75 2.70
C LYS A 20 3.94 -7.53 1.39
N ARG A 21 2.71 -7.68 0.88
CA ARG A 21 2.45 -8.41 -0.37
C ARG A 21 2.87 -7.60 -1.59
N ILE A 22 2.59 -6.29 -1.59
CA ILE A 22 3.04 -5.37 -2.64
C ILE A 22 4.57 -5.39 -2.75
N GLY A 23 5.30 -5.29 -1.64
CA GLY A 23 6.76 -5.34 -1.64
C GLY A 23 7.33 -6.64 -2.22
N LYS A 24 6.68 -7.78 -1.96
CA LYS A 24 7.09 -9.07 -2.55
C LYS A 24 6.87 -9.13 -4.07
N VAL A 25 5.76 -8.58 -4.55
CA VAL A 25 5.37 -8.66 -5.98
C VAL A 25 6.13 -7.63 -6.82
N LEU A 26 6.30 -6.42 -6.32
CA LEU A 26 6.89 -5.30 -7.05
C LEU A 26 8.38 -5.10 -6.76
N ASN A 27 9.07 -6.11 -6.23
CA ASN A 27 10.46 -6.06 -5.73
C ASN A 27 11.52 -5.56 -6.75
N HIS A 28 11.15 -5.38 -8.02
CA HIS A 28 12.06 -4.98 -9.10
C HIS A 28 11.69 -3.63 -9.75
N GLY A 29 10.66 -2.93 -9.25
CA GLY A 29 10.21 -1.66 -9.82
C GLY A 29 10.15 -0.56 -8.78
N GLU A 30 10.45 0.68 -9.20
CA GLU A 30 10.20 1.86 -8.36
C GLU A 30 8.70 2.15 -8.28
N TYR A 31 8.16 2.01 -7.07
CA TYR A 31 6.78 2.34 -6.76
C TYR A 31 6.69 3.17 -5.47
N GLN A 32 5.64 3.98 -5.39
CA GLN A 32 5.25 4.72 -4.20
C GLN A 32 3.85 4.28 -3.79
N VAL A 33 3.66 4.02 -2.50
CA VAL A 33 2.33 3.77 -1.94
C VAL A 33 1.90 4.99 -1.14
N VAL A 34 0.72 5.51 -1.45
CA VAL A 34 0.10 6.63 -0.74
C VAL A 34 -1.19 6.10 -0.11
N VAL A 35 -1.20 6.01 1.21
CA VAL A 35 -2.39 5.64 1.98
C VAL A 35 -3.19 6.91 2.26
N VAL A 36 -4.45 6.94 1.85
CA VAL A 36 -5.41 8.00 2.12
C VAL A 36 -6.37 7.46 3.17
N ASN A 37 -6.23 7.93 4.40
CA ASN A 37 -7.07 7.50 5.51
C ASN A 37 -8.12 8.57 5.81
N ASP A 38 -9.39 8.18 5.80
CA ASP A 38 -10.53 9.06 6.06
C ASP A 38 -11.07 8.97 7.50
N GLY A 39 -10.49 8.12 8.37
CA GLY A 39 -10.92 7.93 9.77
C GLY A 39 -10.72 6.50 10.27
#